data_AF-A0A1L7I291-F1
#
_entry.id   AF-A0A1L7I291-F1
#
_cell.length_a   1.000
_cell.length_b   1.000
_cell.length_c   1.000
_cell.angle_alpha   90.00
_cell.angle_beta   90.00
_cell.angle_gamma   90.00
#
_symmetry.space_group_name_H-M   'P 1'
#
loop_
_entity.id
_entity.type
_entity.pdbx_description
1 polymer ?
#
loop_
_entity_poly.entity_id
_entity_poly.type
_entity_poly.pdbx_seq_one_letter_code
_entity_poly.pdbx_strand_id
1 'polypeptide(L)' 'MEFVGITLTEWIGYLASFFVMISFFMRNIITLRYVNSVGCSFFIAYGILLGSWPVIITNVAILAVNFYYLFINKRKPETT' A
#
# COMPACT_ATOMS: atom_id res chain seq x y z
N MET A 1 19.52 0.62 -16.34
CA MET A 1 20.13 1.96 -16.19
C MET A 1 20.22 2.26 -14.70
N GLU A 2 21.43 2.21 -14.13
CA GLU A 2 21.72 2.53 -12.73
C GLU A 2 21.95 4.05 -12.62
N PHE A 3 20.93 4.82 -12.22
CA PHE A 3 21.07 6.28 -12.12
C PHE A 3 21.72 6.74 -10.79
N VAL A 4 21.84 5.85 -9.78
CA VAL A 4 22.40 6.15 -8.44
C VAL A 4 23.14 4.94 -7.82
N GLY A 5 23.41 3.87 -8.58
CA GLY A 5 23.85 2.57 -8.02
C GLY A 5 22.73 1.81 -7.28
N ILE A 6 21.49 2.30 -7.43
CA ILE A 6 20.26 1.74 -6.87
C ILE A 6 19.47 1.13 -8.03
N THR A 7 19.02 -0.11 -7.87
CA THR A 7 18.25 -0.83 -8.86
C THR A 7 16.84 -0.24 -9.03
N LEU A 8 16.21 -0.44 -10.19
CA LEU A 8 14.81 -0.04 -10.41
C LEU A 8 13.87 -0.68 -9.36
N THR A 9 14.21 -1.88 -8.88
CA THR A 9 13.49 -2.57 -7.80
C THR A 9 13.49 -1.77 -6.51
N GLU A 10 14.65 -1.27 -6.07
CA GLU A 10 14.75 -0.49 -4.84
C GLU A 10 14.01 0.86 -4.93
N TRP A 11 14.02 1.50 -6.11
CA TRP A 11 13.20 2.70 -6.35
C TRP A 11 11.71 2.44 -6.15
N ILE A 12 11.20 1.30 -6.62
CA ILE A 12 9.80 0.90 -6.39
C ILE A 12 9.54 0.68 -4.89
N GLY A 13 10.48 0.07 -4.16
CA GLY A 13 10.38 -0.11 -2.71
C GLY A 13 10.34 1.20 -1.92
N TYR A 14 11.17 2.18 -2.29
CA TYR A 14 11.14 3.52 -1.69
C TYR A 14 9.83 4.25 -1.99
N LEU A 15 9.35 4.17 -3.24
CA LEU A 15 8.07 4.76 -3.62
C LEU A 15 6.90 4.14 -2.86
N ALA A 16 6.90 2.81 -2.70
CA ALA A 16 5.89 2.08 -1.91
C ALA A 16 5.86 2.56 -0.46
N SER A 17 7.04 2.64 0.17
CA SER A 17 7.21 3.10 1.55
C SER A 17 6.73 4.55 1.74
N PHE A 18 6.99 5.40 0.75
CA PHE A 18 6.55 6.80 0.75
C PHE A 18 5.02 6.92 0.73
N PHE A 19 4.33 6.16 -0.13
CA PHE A 19 2.85 6.15 -0.14
C PHE A 19 2.27 5.64 1.19
N VAL A 20 2.83 4.59 1.77
CA VAL A 20 2.40 4.09 3.08
C VAL A 20 2.65 5.13 4.16
N MET A 21 3.80 5.81 4.17
CA MET A 21 4.10 6.87 5.13
C MET A 21 3.08 8.03 5.04
N ILE A 22 2.74 8.46 3.83
CA ILE A 22 1.71 9.50 3.62
C ILE A 22 0.34 9.06 4.13
N SER A 23 0.00 7.77 4.03
CA SER A 23 -1.28 7.26 4.51
C SER A 23 -1.50 7.53 6.01
N PHE A 24 -0.44 7.52 6.82
CA PHE A 24 -0.51 7.82 8.26
C PHE A 24 -0.81 9.29 8.57
N PHE A 25 -0.52 10.21 7.66
CA PHE A 25 -0.86 11.62 7.81
C PHE A 25 -2.34 11.91 7.46
N MET A 26 -3.09 10.94 6.92
CA MET A 26 -4.47 11.15 6.50
C MET A 26 -5.45 11.03 7.66
N ARG A 27 -6.22 12.10 7.89
CA ARG A 27 -7.28 12.12 8.93
C ARG A 27 -8.53 11.32 8.53
N ASN A 28 -8.75 11.10 7.24
CA ASN A 28 -9.91 10.36 6.74
C ASN A 28 -9.56 8.87 6.55
N ILE A 29 -10.24 7.99 7.29
CA ILE A 29 -10.03 6.54 7.27
C ILE A 29 -10.29 5.96 5.86
N ILE A 30 -11.21 6.55 5.10
CA ILE A 30 -11.51 6.10 3.73
C ILE A 30 -10.33 6.41 2.81
N THR A 31 -9.83 7.64 2.81
CA THR A 31 -8.66 8.05 2.01
C THR A 31 -7.40 7.28 2.43
N LEU A 32 -7.22 7.05 3.73
CA LEU A 32 -6.14 6.22 4.27
C LEU A 32 -6.15 4.81 3.65
N ARG A 33 -7.33 4.17 3.55
CA ARG A 33 -7.46 2.83 2.95
C ARG A 33 -7.18 2.81 1.46
N TYR A 34 -7.54 3.85 0.72
CA TYR A 34 -7.18 3.98 -0.69
C TYR A 34 -5.67 4.08 -0.87
N VAL A 35 -5.01 4.99 -0.14
CA VAL A 35 -3.56 5.17 -0.25
C VAL A 35 -2.80 3.94 0.25
N ASN A 36 -3.25 3.30 1.33
CA ASN A 36 -2.65 2.07 1.82
C ASN A 36 -2.80 0.92 0.82
N SER A 37 -3.92 0.84 0.08
CA SER A 37 -4.09 -0.16 -0.99
C SER A 37 -3.15 0.06 -2.17
N VAL A 38 -2.90 1.33 -2.53
CA VAL A 38 -1.92 1.70 -3.55
C VAL A 38 -0.51 1.33 -3.07
N GLY A 39 -0.14 1.72 -1.84
CA GLY A 39 1.16 1.39 -1.23
C GLY A 39 1.42 -0.12 -1.14
N CYS A 40 0.42 -0.91 -0.70
CA CYS A 40 0.53 -2.37 -0.66
C CYS A 40 0.68 -2.98 -2.05
N SER A 41 0.00 -2.46 -3.08
CA SER A 41 0.19 -2.92 -4.46
C SER A 41 1.63 -2.74 -4.94
N PHE A 42 2.25 -1.60 -4.63
CA PHE A 42 3.67 -1.36 -4.93
C PHE A 42 4.59 -2.27 -4.11
N PHE A 43 4.28 -2.52 -2.83
CA PHE A 43 5.05 -3.45 -2.00
C PHE A 43 4.95 -4.91 -2.48
N ILE A 44 3.82 -5.33 -3.03
CA ILE A 44 3.66 -6.66 -3.64
C ILE A 44 4.55 -6.76 -4.87
N ALA A 45 4.51 -5.77 -5.77
CA ALA A 45 5.38 -5.73 -6.94
C ALA A 45 6.86 -5.72 -6.54
N TYR A 46 7.23 -4.90 -5.55
CA TYR A 46 8.57 -4.88 -4.98
C TYR A 46 8.99 -6.23 -4.39
N GLY A 47 8.11 -6.86 -3.59
CA GLY A 47 8.37 -8.16 -2.97
C GLY A 47 8.57 -9.27 -4.00
N ILE A 48 7.83 -9.24 -5.11
CA ILE A 48 8.01 -10.17 -6.25
C ILE A 48 9.37 -9.96 -6.89
N LEU A 49 9.76 -8.71 -7.17
CA LEU A 49 11.06 -8.39 -7.75
C LEU A 49 12.23 -8.75 -6.83
N LEU A 50 12.03 -8.66 -5.52
CA LEU A 50 13.02 -9.01 -4.50
C LEU A 50 13.03 -10.52 -4.17
N GLY A 51 12.01 -11.27 -4.60
CA GLY A 51 11.82 -12.68 -4.23
C GLY A 51 11.45 -12.89 -2.74
N SER A 52 10.98 -11.85 -2.06
CA SER A 52 10.69 -11.88 -0.63
C SER A 52 9.24 -12.27 -0.36
N TRP A 53 9.03 -13.56 -0.13
CA TRP A 53 7.73 -14.14 0.24
C TRP A 53 7.05 -13.45 1.44
N PRO A 54 7.76 -13.11 2.54
CA PRO A 54 7.13 -12.44 3.68
C PRO A 54 6.51 -11.08 3.30
N VAL A 55 7.17 -10.30 2.44
CA VAL A 55 6.69 -8.99 2.01
C VAL A 55 5.44 -9.12 1.15
N ILE A 56 5.41 -10.11 0.24
CA ILE A 56 4.27 -10.36 -0.63
C ILE A 56 3.05 -10.77 0.21
N ILE A 57 3.19 -11.78 1.06
CA ILE A 57 2.08 -12.33 1.84
C ILE A 57 1.48 -11.27 2.77
N THR A 58 2.32 -10.53 3.48
CA THR A 58 1.87 -9.49 4.41
C THR A 58 1.11 -8.37 3.68
N ASN A 59 1.63 -7.89 2.55
CA ASN A 59 0.97 -6.82 1.79
C ASN A 59 -0.30 -7.28 1.08
N VAL A 60 -0.36 -8.54 0.62
CA VAL A 60 -1.61 -9.14 0.10
C VAL A 60 -2.67 -9.22 1.19
N ALA A 61 -2.31 -9.64 2.40
CA ALA A 61 -3.24 -9.69 3.54
C ALA A 61 -3.76 -8.30 3.91
N ILE A 62 -2.89 -7.29 3.97
CA ILE A 62 -3.27 -5.90 4.25
C ILE A 62 -4.19 -5.36 3.14
N LEU A 63 -3.86 -5.63 1.87
CA LEU A 63 -4.69 -5.25 0.72
C LEU A 63 -6.10 -5.85 0.83
N ALA A 64 -6.20 -7.15 1.15
CA ALA A 64 -7.48 -7.83 1.33
C ALA A 64 -8.32 -7.24 2.46
N VAL A 65 -7.68 -6.94 3.61
CA VAL A 65 -8.34 -6.30 4.75
C VAL A 65 -8.82 -4.89 4.38
N ASN A 66 -7.96 -4.08 3.73
CA ASN A 66 -8.34 -2.74 3.28
C ASN A 66 -9.54 -2.78 2.32
N PHE A 67 -9.54 -3.74 1.38
CA PHE A 67 -10.58 -3.91 0.38
C PHE A 67 -11.92 -4.31 1.03
N TYR A 68 -11.89 -5.30 1.92
CA TYR A 68 -13.07 -5.71 2.70
C TYR A 68 -13.71 -4.51 3.40
N TYR A 69 -12.89 -3.73 4.08
CA TYR A 69 -13.31 -2.58 4.84
C TYR A 69 -13.78 -1.38 3.99
N LEU A 70 -13.34 -1.27 2.74
CA LEU A 70 -13.80 -0.26 1.79
C LEU A 70 -15.15 -0.65 1.19
N PHE A 71 -15.31 -1.92 0.81
CA PHE A 71 -16.51 -2.41 0.11
C PHE A 71 -17.66 -2.78 1.05
N ILE A 72 -17.37 -3.41 2.19
CA ILE A 72 -18.41 -3.97 3.06
C ILE A 72 -18.87 -2.98 4.13
N ASN A 73 -17.96 -2.16 4.65
CA ASN A 73 -18.29 -1.17 5.66
C ASN A 73 -18.77 0.11 4.97
N LYS A 74 -19.96 0.03 4.37
CA LYS A 74 -20.74 1.22 4.03
C LYS A 74 -21.05 1.91 5.35
N ARG A 75 -20.19 2.85 5.76
CA ARG A 75 -20.56 3.84 6.77
C ARG A 75 -21.85 4.45 6.23
N LYS A 76 -22.96 4.29 6.96
CA LYS A 76 -24.12 5.14 6.74
C LYS A 76 -23.59 6.58 6.67
N PRO A 77 -23.99 7.38 5.66
CA PRO A 77 -23.75 8.81 5.76
C PRO A 77 -24.29 9.24 7.12
N GLU A 78 -23.46 9.91 7.89
CA GLU A 78 -23.87 10.54 9.14
C GLU A 78 -24.79 11.69 8.72
N THR A 79 -26.06 11.34 8.44
CA THR A 79 -27.16 12.26 8.22
C THR A 79 -27.30 13.07 9.49
N THR A 80 -26.84 14.32 9.42
CA THR A 80 -27.29 15.39 10.32
C THR A 80 -28.48 16.06 9.67
#